data_AF-A0A0M9E7Q1-F1
#
_entry.id   AF-A0A0M9E7Q1-F1
#
_cell.length_a   1.000
_cell.length_b   1.000
_cell.length_c   1.000
_cell.angle_alpha   90.00
_cell.angle_beta   90.00
_cell.angle_gamma   90.00
#
_symmetry.space_group_name_H-M   'P 1'
#
loop_
_entity.id
_entity.type
_entity.pdbx_description
1 polymer ?
#
loop_
_entity_poly.entity_id
_entity_poly.type
_entity_poly.pdbx_seq_one_letter_code
_entity_poly.pdbx_strand_id
1 'polypeptide(L)'
;CNLSQLYLTLGYIDKSVEYAKESTELSKANNDPYLIKSSLLYLADALHQQNKLTEAKKNFHTWENIVIEKKPSYPFLYSFGVGGFRFCDFLIAQGLYEKVIERASVTLDWAEKYQTPFDIGLDSLTLDRAYFFKSIKDKSYYFSNASSYLNKSVEKLREAGMIDHLPRALLARAKLYRFSKCYQSALDALNESLEISERSQMERYIADYHIESCYLCFITQEYDKMIFHFKLAQDMIQRMKYFRRVKEINELHEMIIQGDLELC
;
A
#
# COMPACT_ATOMS: atom_id res chain seq x y z
N CYS A 1 -17.80 4.84 -8.75
CA CYS A 1 -16.75 5.09 -7.72
C CYS A 1 -16.69 4.04 -6.60
N ASN A 2 -17.69 3.92 -5.72
CA ASN A 2 -17.63 3.00 -4.56
C ASN A 2 -17.44 1.52 -4.94
N LEU A 3 -18.06 1.12 -6.06
CA LEU A 3 -17.98 -0.24 -6.57
C LEU A 3 -16.55 -0.64 -6.98
N SER A 4 -15.80 0.28 -7.60
CA SER A 4 -14.39 0.06 -7.95
C SER A 4 -13.54 -0.26 -6.71
N GLN A 5 -13.77 0.46 -5.62
CA GLN A 5 -13.01 0.27 -4.37
C GLN A 5 -13.37 -1.03 -3.66
N LEU A 6 -14.65 -1.39 -3.64
CA LEU A 6 -15.09 -2.68 -3.14
C LEU A 6 -14.43 -3.84 -3.90
N TYR A 7 -14.50 -3.82 -5.24
CA TYR A 7 -13.86 -4.86 -6.06
C TYR A 7 -12.34 -4.88 -5.90
N LEU A 8 -11.70 -3.73 -5.63
CA LEU A 8 -10.26 -3.67 -5.36
C LEU A 8 -9.90 -4.38 -4.05
N THR A 9 -10.70 -4.20 -3.00
CA THR A 9 -10.51 -4.86 -1.71
C THR A 9 -10.73 -6.37 -1.82
N LEU A 10 -11.76 -6.78 -2.56
CA LEU A 10 -12.11 -8.19 -2.81
C LEU A 10 -11.17 -8.90 -3.82
N GLY A 11 -10.13 -8.22 -4.33
CA GLY A 11 -9.17 -8.84 -5.25
C GLY A 11 -9.58 -8.90 -6.71
N TYR A 12 -10.74 -8.33 -7.10
CA TYR A 12 -11.17 -8.27 -8.50
C TYR A 12 -10.64 -6.99 -9.17
N ILE A 13 -9.33 -6.90 -9.37
CA ILE A 13 -8.68 -5.66 -9.80
C ILE A 13 -9.11 -5.26 -11.23
N ASP A 14 -9.34 -6.22 -12.13
CA ASP A 14 -9.88 -5.91 -13.47
C ASP A 14 -11.24 -5.20 -13.40
N LYS A 15 -12.17 -5.76 -12.63
CA LYS A 15 -13.48 -5.16 -12.41
C LYS A 15 -13.33 -3.78 -11.75
N SER A 16 -12.38 -3.65 -10.82
CA SER A 16 -12.07 -2.36 -10.20
C SER A 16 -11.66 -1.31 -11.24
N VAL A 17 -10.81 -1.67 -12.21
CA VAL A 17 -10.39 -0.79 -13.31
C VAL A 17 -11.56 -0.49 -14.25
N GLU A 18 -12.34 -1.49 -14.64
CA GLU A 18 -13.52 -1.35 -15.50
C GLU A 18 -14.51 -0.34 -14.92
N TYR A 19 -14.98 -0.56 -13.68
CA TYR A 19 -15.91 0.35 -13.02
C TYR A 19 -15.31 1.74 -12.75
N ALA A 20 -14.00 1.84 -12.54
CA ALA A 20 -13.35 3.14 -12.40
C ALA A 20 -13.31 3.91 -13.74
N LYS A 21 -13.09 3.23 -14.87
CA LYS A 21 -13.13 3.82 -16.21
C LYS A 21 -14.53 4.33 -16.54
N GLU A 22 -15.54 3.47 -16.41
CA GLU A 22 -16.94 3.84 -16.64
C GLU A 22 -17.34 5.04 -15.76
N SER A 23 -16.99 5.01 -14.48
CA SER A 23 -17.26 6.11 -13.56
C SER A 23 -16.55 7.41 -13.94
N THR A 24 -15.41 7.33 -14.64
CA THR A 24 -14.67 8.50 -15.14
C THR A 24 -15.30 9.05 -16.42
N GLU A 25 -15.83 8.19 -17.29
CA GLU A 25 -16.53 8.59 -18.50
C GLU A 25 -17.86 9.28 -18.17
N LEU A 26 -18.64 8.68 -17.28
CA LEU A 26 -19.91 9.25 -16.80
C LEU A 26 -19.71 10.58 -16.08
N SER A 27 -18.68 10.70 -15.22
CA SER A 27 -18.41 11.94 -14.50
C SER A 27 -18.01 13.08 -15.43
N LYS A 28 -17.24 12.78 -16.49
CA LYS A 28 -16.90 13.74 -17.54
C LYS A 28 -18.12 14.15 -18.36
N ALA A 29 -19.00 13.21 -18.72
CA ALA A 29 -20.24 13.49 -19.45
C ALA A 29 -21.18 14.42 -18.65
N ASN A 30 -21.27 14.20 -17.33
CA ASN A 30 -22.08 15.03 -16.43
C ASN A 30 -21.41 16.35 -16.02
N ASN A 31 -20.14 16.57 -16.39
CA ASN A 31 -19.33 17.74 -16.07
C ASN A 31 -19.30 18.09 -14.56
N ASP A 32 -19.37 17.09 -13.68
CA ASP A 32 -19.29 17.28 -12.22
C ASP A 32 -17.81 17.19 -11.77
N PRO A 33 -17.17 18.30 -11.39
CA PRO A 33 -15.75 18.30 -11.03
C PRO A 33 -15.43 17.48 -9.77
N TYR A 34 -16.38 17.30 -8.85
CA TYR A 34 -16.17 16.49 -7.65
C TYR A 34 -16.14 15.01 -7.99
N LEU A 35 -17.08 14.56 -8.84
CA LEU A 35 -17.12 13.18 -9.33
C LEU A 35 -15.93 12.86 -10.23
N ILE A 36 -15.54 13.80 -11.11
CA ILE A 36 -14.35 13.66 -11.96
C ILE A 36 -13.11 13.43 -11.08
N LYS A 37 -12.88 14.30 -10.09
CA LYS A 37 -11.76 14.17 -9.16
C LYS A 37 -11.73 12.79 -8.49
N SER A 38 -12.83 12.37 -7.87
CA SER A 38 -12.88 11.08 -7.16
C SER A 38 -12.70 9.88 -8.09
N SER A 39 -13.27 9.93 -9.30
CA SER A 39 -13.14 8.86 -10.29
C SER A 39 -11.70 8.72 -10.82
N LEU A 40 -11.02 9.83 -11.08
CA LEU A 40 -9.61 9.84 -11.51
C LEU A 40 -8.69 9.21 -10.47
N LEU A 41 -8.90 9.53 -9.18
CA LEU A 41 -8.11 8.96 -8.09
C LEU A 41 -8.27 7.43 -8.02
N TYR A 42 -9.51 6.94 -8.06
CA TYR A 42 -9.79 5.50 -7.98
C TYR A 42 -9.31 4.74 -9.21
N LEU A 43 -9.42 5.36 -10.39
CA LEU A 43 -8.84 4.81 -11.60
C LEU A 43 -7.31 4.74 -11.50
N ALA A 44 -6.65 5.80 -11.02
CA ALA A 44 -5.22 5.84 -10.84
C ALA A 44 -4.71 4.74 -9.88
N ASP A 45 -5.40 4.55 -8.75
CA ASP A 45 -5.06 3.51 -7.77
C ASP A 45 -5.27 2.09 -8.33
N ALA A 46 -6.42 1.83 -8.98
CA ALA A 46 -6.67 0.52 -9.58
C ALA A 46 -5.64 0.19 -10.69
N LEU A 47 -5.31 1.16 -11.53
CA LEU A 47 -4.24 1.03 -12.54
C LEU A 47 -2.87 0.79 -11.91
N HIS A 48 -2.57 1.46 -10.79
CA HIS A 48 -1.34 1.22 -10.04
C HIS A 48 -1.28 -0.21 -9.49
N GLN A 49 -2.37 -0.75 -8.95
CA GLN A 49 -2.40 -2.15 -8.50
C GLN A 49 -2.19 -3.15 -9.66
N GLN A 50 -2.61 -2.82 -10.89
CA GLN A 50 -2.31 -3.58 -12.12
C GLN A 50 -0.93 -3.31 -12.72
N ASN A 51 -0.08 -2.52 -12.06
CA ASN A 51 1.23 -2.10 -12.59
C ASN A 51 1.17 -1.31 -13.92
N LYS A 52 0.03 -0.67 -14.24
CA LYS A 52 -0.13 0.24 -15.39
C LYS A 52 0.39 1.63 -15.06
N LEU A 53 1.69 1.72 -14.80
CA LEU A 53 2.34 2.90 -14.19
C LEU A 53 2.14 4.20 -14.99
N THR A 54 2.22 4.15 -16.31
CA THR A 54 2.07 5.34 -17.17
C THR A 54 0.66 5.94 -17.07
N GLU A 55 -0.37 5.10 -17.14
CA GLU A 55 -1.76 5.54 -17.01
C GLU A 55 -2.07 5.98 -15.57
N ALA A 56 -1.59 5.25 -14.57
CA ALA A 56 -1.73 5.61 -13.16
C ALA A 56 -1.12 7.00 -12.89
N LYS A 57 0.12 7.23 -13.33
CA LYS A 57 0.82 8.52 -13.20
C LYS A 57 0.03 9.66 -13.82
N LYS A 58 -0.49 9.49 -15.04
CA LYS A 58 -1.29 10.50 -15.73
C LYS A 58 -2.53 10.86 -14.91
N ASN A 59 -3.26 9.87 -14.42
CA ASN A 59 -4.49 10.10 -13.66
C ASN A 59 -4.21 10.74 -12.29
N PHE A 60 -3.16 10.33 -11.58
CA PHE A 60 -2.75 10.97 -10.32
C PHE A 60 -2.37 12.44 -10.50
N HIS A 61 -1.58 12.78 -11.53
CA HIS A 61 -1.22 14.18 -11.78
C HIS A 61 -2.42 15.00 -12.23
N THR A 62 -3.31 14.44 -13.05
CA THR A 62 -4.55 15.14 -13.45
C THR A 62 -5.43 15.41 -12.22
N TRP A 63 -5.56 14.43 -11.33
CA TRP A 63 -6.27 14.58 -10.06
C TRP A 63 -5.66 15.68 -9.18
N GLU A 64 -4.33 15.69 -9.01
CA GLU A 64 -3.61 16.68 -8.22
C GLU A 64 -3.74 18.10 -8.80
N ASN A 65 -3.68 18.26 -10.12
CA ASN A 65 -3.83 19.57 -10.76
C ASN A 65 -5.23 20.17 -10.54
N ILE A 66 -6.29 19.36 -10.70
CA ILE A 66 -7.68 19.79 -10.42
C ILE A 66 -7.83 20.23 -8.96
N VAL A 67 -7.09 19.58 -8.06
CA VAL A 67 -7.04 19.91 -6.64
C VAL A 67 -6.35 21.27 -6.39
N ILE A 68 -5.16 21.47 -6.97
CA ILE A 68 -4.34 22.66 -6.77
C ILE A 68 -5.01 23.89 -7.36
N GLU A 69 -5.53 23.80 -8.59
CA GLU A 69 -6.22 24.92 -9.26
C GLU A 69 -7.39 25.46 -8.42
N LYS A 70 -8.08 24.58 -7.69
CA LYS A 70 -9.22 24.98 -6.85
C LYS A 70 -8.82 25.65 -5.55
N LYS A 71 -7.64 25.36 -4.98
CA LYS A 71 -7.13 25.99 -3.75
C LYS A 71 -5.60 26.12 -3.75
N PRO A 72 -5.05 27.13 -4.45
CA PRO A 72 -3.60 27.33 -4.55
C PRO A 72 -2.90 27.57 -3.20
N SER A 73 -3.61 28.15 -2.23
CA SER A 73 -3.08 28.45 -0.89
C SER A 73 -2.80 27.21 -0.05
N TYR A 74 -3.31 26.04 -0.45
CA TYR A 74 -3.10 24.79 0.26
C TYR A 74 -2.83 23.63 -0.72
N PRO A 75 -1.66 23.60 -1.38
CA PRO A 75 -1.39 22.68 -2.48
C PRO A 75 -1.48 21.20 -2.08
N PHE A 76 -1.23 20.87 -0.81
CA PHE A 76 -1.35 19.51 -0.28
C PHE A 76 -2.70 19.21 0.41
N LEU A 77 -3.60 20.18 0.58
CA LEU A 77 -4.82 20.03 1.42
C LEU A 77 -5.86 19.06 0.86
N TYR A 78 -5.88 18.78 -0.45
CA TYR A 78 -6.68 17.66 -0.96
C TYR A 78 -5.83 16.42 -1.31
N SER A 79 -4.52 16.47 -1.03
CA SER A 79 -3.73 15.27 -0.71
C SER A 79 -3.89 14.83 0.75
N PHE A 80 -4.74 15.52 1.52
CA PHE A 80 -5.19 15.05 2.82
C PHE A 80 -6.08 13.80 2.69
N GLY A 81 -5.91 12.85 3.60
CA GLY A 81 -6.66 11.60 3.66
C GLY A 81 -6.35 10.59 2.55
N VAL A 82 -7.33 9.73 2.25
CA VAL A 82 -7.16 8.54 1.40
C VAL A 82 -6.58 8.84 0.01
N GLY A 83 -6.85 10.03 -0.54
CA GLY A 83 -6.34 10.43 -1.86
C GLY A 83 -4.84 10.65 -1.91
N GLY A 84 -4.31 11.49 -1.02
CA GLY A 84 -2.86 11.67 -0.99
C GLY A 84 -2.12 10.47 -0.44
N PHE A 85 -2.72 9.70 0.47
CA PHE A 85 -2.18 8.40 0.88
C PHE A 85 -1.90 7.49 -0.32
N ARG A 86 -2.87 7.32 -1.24
CA ARG A 86 -2.70 6.49 -2.45
C ARG A 86 -1.69 7.06 -3.43
N PHE A 87 -1.69 8.38 -3.60
CA PHE A 87 -0.72 9.00 -4.49
C PHE A 87 0.71 8.88 -3.93
N CYS A 88 0.90 9.06 -2.62
CA CYS A 88 2.17 8.82 -1.94
C CYS A 88 2.58 7.35 -2.05
N ASP A 89 1.64 6.41 -1.94
CA ASP A 89 1.93 4.98 -2.14
C ASP A 89 2.44 4.68 -3.57
N PHE A 90 1.91 5.38 -4.58
CA PHE A 90 2.45 5.35 -5.94
C PHE A 90 3.84 5.99 -6.02
N LEU A 91 4.06 7.16 -5.40
CA LEU A 91 5.37 7.83 -5.40
C LEU A 91 6.46 7.00 -4.71
N ILE A 92 6.13 6.28 -3.63
CA ILE A 92 7.04 5.31 -2.98
C ILE A 92 7.43 4.22 -3.97
N ALA A 93 6.48 3.66 -4.74
CA ALA A 93 6.79 2.66 -5.75
C ALA A 93 7.69 3.20 -6.88
N GLN A 94 7.72 4.52 -7.09
CA GLN A 94 8.64 5.19 -8.03
C GLN A 94 9.99 5.59 -7.40
N GLY A 95 10.22 5.27 -6.12
CA GLY A 95 11.47 5.62 -5.42
C GLY A 95 11.58 7.09 -5.01
N LEU A 96 10.47 7.83 -5.01
CA LEU A 96 10.40 9.27 -4.72
C LEU A 96 10.17 9.53 -3.22
N TYR A 97 11.04 9.00 -2.37
CA TYR A 97 10.82 8.97 -0.91
C TYR A 97 10.87 10.35 -0.26
N GLU A 98 11.81 11.20 -0.66
CA GLU A 98 11.96 12.55 -0.11
C GLU A 98 10.72 13.41 -0.36
N LYS A 99 10.17 13.33 -1.58
CA LYS A 99 8.91 14.00 -1.94
C LYS A 99 7.74 13.50 -1.11
N VAL A 100 7.71 12.21 -0.80
CA VAL A 100 6.65 11.63 0.05
C VAL A 100 6.80 12.09 1.49
N ILE A 101 8.02 12.15 2.02
CA ILE A 101 8.30 12.66 3.37
C ILE A 101 7.82 14.12 3.49
N GLU A 102 8.21 14.99 2.56
CA GLU A 102 7.80 16.40 2.55
C GLU A 102 6.26 16.53 2.61
N ARG A 103 5.56 15.80 1.74
CA ARG A 103 4.10 15.87 1.64
C ARG A 103 3.41 15.34 2.88
N ALA A 104 3.80 14.15 3.34
CA ALA A 104 3.16 13.45 4.44
C ALA A 104 3.44 14.14 5.79
N SER A 105 4.57 14.82 5.95
CA SER A 105 4.84 15.66 7.12
C SER A 105 3.87 16.84 7.19
N VAL A 106 3.64 17.54 6.07
CA VAL A 106 2.70 18.68 6.05
C VAL A 106 1.26 18.22 6.32
N THR A 107 0.83 17.09 5.75
CA THR A 107 -0.53 16.58 5.99
C THR A 107 -0.70 16.05 7.40
N LEU A 108 0.33 15.42 7.98
CA LEU A 108 0.32 14.98 9.37
C LEU A 108 0.13 16.15 10.34
N ASP A 109 0.86 17.26 10.16
CA ASP A 109 0.73 18.44 11.02
C ASP A 109 -0.71 18.98 11.03
N TRP A 110 -1.38 18.95 9.88
CA TRP A 110 -2.79 19.30 9.79
C TRP A 110 -3.68 18.26 10.47
N ALA A 111 -3.45 16.98 10.23
CA ALA A 111 -4.24 15.89 10.81
C ALA A 111 -4.21 15.94 12.34
N GLU A 112 -3.05 16.24 12.93
CA GLU A 112 -2.85 16.47 14.37
C GLU A 112 -3.57 17.72 14.85
N LYS A 113 -3.43 18.84 14.13
CA LYS A 113 -4.12 20.09 14.49
C LYS A 113 -5.63 19.92 14.54
N TYR A 114 -6.20 19.16 13.62
CA TYR A 114 -7.64 18.89 13.56
C TYR A 114 -8.07 17.65 14.34
N GLN A 115 -7.14 16.95 15.01
CA GLN A 115 -7.40 15.76 15.80
C GLN A 115 -8.21 14.71 15.02
N THR A 116 -7.70 14.33 13.85
CA THR A 116 -8.34 13.38 12.93
C THR A 116 -7.61 12.03 12.97
N PRO A 117 -8.01 11.07 13.83
CA PRO A 117 -7.22 9.87 14.07
C PRO A 117 -6.96 9.06 12.81
N PHE A 118 -7.95 8.99 11.91
CA PHE A 118 -7.80 8.27 10.66
C PHE A 118 -6.70 8.86 9.76
N ASP A 119 -6.71 10.18 9.55
CA ASP A 119 -5.72 10.86 8.70
C ASP A 119 -4.34 10.83 9.35
N ILE A 120 -4.25 11.03 10.67
CA ILE A 120 -2.99 10.85 11.43
C ILE A 120 -2.45 9.44 11.19
N GLY A 121 -3.32 8.43 11.21
CA GLY A 121 -2.97 7.03 10.97
C GLY A 121 -2.39 6.79 9.57
N LEU A 122 -3.02 7.35 8.53
CA LEU A 122 -2.59 7.21 7.14
C LEU A 122 -1.30 7.99 6.83
N ASP A 123 -1.17 9.21 7.32
CA ASP A 123 0.02 10.03 7.13
C ASP A 123 1.22 9.42 7.86
N SER A 124 1.00 8.90 9.07
CA SER A 124 2.04 8.17 9.80
C SER A 124 2.44 6.88 9.06
N LEU A 125 1.50 6.12 8.49
CA LEU A 125 1.83 4.96 7.65
C LEU A 125 2.65 5.35 6.41
N THR A 126 2.34 6.49 5.83
CA THR A 126 3.04 7.01 4.65
C THR A 126 4.48 7.38 4.98
N LEU A 127 4.69 8.09 6.10
CA LEU A 127 6.00 8.46 6.60
C LEU A 127 6.84 7.24 6.97
N ASP A 128 6.26 6.27 7.69
CA ASP A 128 6.91 5.00 7.99
C ASP A 128 7.50 4.37 6.72
N ARG A 129 6.64 4.11 5.73
CA ARG A 129 7.04 3.44 4.50
C ARG A 129 8.11 4.24 3.75
N ALA A 130 7.98 5.56 3.69
CA ALA A 130 8.95 6.41 3.00
C ALA A 130 10.32 6.38 3.70
N TYR A 131 10.37 6.50 5.03
CA TYR A 131 11.62 6.38 5.79
C TYR A 131 12.22 4.99 5.69
N PHE A 132 11.40 3.93 5.74
CA PHE A 132 11.83 2.55 5.61
C PHE A 132 12.48 2.27 4.24
N PHE A 133 11.80 2.61 3.14
CA PHE A 133 12.37 2.36 1.81
C PHE A 133 13.56 3.28 1.50
N LYS A 134 13.58 4.50 2.05
CA LYS A 134 14.75 5.39 1.97
C LYS A 134 15.95 4.80 2.70
N SER A 135 15.80 4.29 3.91
CA SER A 135 16.94 3.71 4.66
C SER A 135 17.49 2.45 3.99
N ILE A 136 16.65 1.66 3.31
CA ILE A 136 17.09 0.54 2.47
C ILE A 136 17.86 1.05 1.24
N LYS A 137 17.33 2.05 0.52
CA LYS A 137 17.99 2.63 -0.66
C LYS A 137 19.36 3.22 -0.31
N ASP A 138 19.44 3.92 0.82
CA ASP A 138 20.67 4.55 1.33
C ASP A 138 21.61 3.53 2.00
N LYS A 139 21.19 2.25 2.12
CA LYS A 139 21.91 1.18 2.81
C LYS A 139 22.28 1.51 4.25
N SER A 140 21.51 2.37 4.90
CA SER A 140 21.75 2.78 6.29
C SER A 140 21.08 1.86 7.30
N TYR A 141 19.95 1.24 6.93
CA TYR A 141 19.17 0.31 7.76
C TYR A 141 18.80 0.85 9.15
N TYR A 142 18.75 2.18 9.32
CA TYR A 142 18.23 2.82 10.52
C TYR A 142 16.72 3.01 10.43
N PHE A 143 15.98 2.26 11.25
CA PHE A 143 14.51 2.22 11.20
C PHE A 143 13.82 2.95 12.37
N SER A 144 14.53 3.78 13.14
CA SER A 144 13.95 4.48 14.30
C SER A 144 12.75 5.36 13.94
N ASN A 145 12.90 6.20 12.91
CA ASN A 145 11.81 7.05 12.41
C ASN A 145 10.65 6.18 11.89
N ALA A 146 10.98 5.19 11.06
CA ALA A 146 9.97 4.29 10.48
C ALA A 146 9.14 3.60 11.57
N SER A 147 9.81 2.99 12.55
CA SER A 147 9.19 2.31 13.69
C SER A 147 8.30 3.24 14.52
N SER A 148 8.74 4.47 14.80
CA SER A 148 7.96 5.45 15.55
C SER A 148 6.65 5.81 14.83
N TYR A 149 6.73 6.15 13.54
CA TYR A 149 5.55 6.46 12.74
C TYR A 149 4.63 5.24 12.55
N LEU A 150 5.20 4.05 12.43
CA LEU A 150 4.43 2.83 12.26
C LEU A 150 3.60 2.46 13.50
N ASN A 151 4.20 2.60 14.69
CA ASN A 151 3.48 2.39 15.94
C ASN A 151 2.31 3.37 16.08
N LYS A 152 2.57 4.65 15.81
CA LYS A 152 1.54 5.70 15.81
C LYS A 152 0.44 5.43 14.79
N SER A 153 0.81 4.97 13.59
CA SER A 153 -0.16 4.62 12.54
C SER A 153 -1.13 3.55 13.03
N VAL A 154 -0.61 2.47 13.60
CA VAL A 154 -1.41 1.34 14.07
C VAL A 154 -2.35 1.76 15.19
N GLU A 155 -1.84 2.50 16.18
CA GLU A 155 -2.63 3.03 17.29
C GLU A 155 -3.80 3.88 16.77
N LYS A 156 -3.50 4.82 15.87
CA LYS A 156 -4.49 5.77 15.36
C LYS A 156 -5.50 5.15 14.40
N LEU A 157 -5.09 4.16 13.61
CA LEU A 157 -6.01 3.39 12.77
C LEU A 157 -6.97 2.52 13.60
N ARG A 158 -6.51 1.97 14.74
CA ARG A 158 -7.38 1.28 15.70
C ARG A 158 -8.35 2.23 16.37
N GLU A 159 -7.86 3.38 16.84
CA GLU A 159 -8.68 4.43 17.45
C GLU A 159 -9.78 4.91 16.48
N ALA A 160 -9.47 5.06 15.20
CA ALA A 160 -10.42 5.46 14.18
C ALA A 160 -11.46 4.38 13.84
N GLY A 161 -11.29 3.13 14.29
CA GLY A 161 -12.17 2.01 13.92
C GLY A 161 -12.10 1.61 12.44
N MET A 162 -11.09 2.09 11.70
CA MET A 162 -10.99 1.91 10.25
C MET A 162 -10.25 0.61 9.89
N ILE A 163 -10.95 -0.51 10.05
CA ILE A 163 -10.39 -1.86 9.93
C ILE A 163 -9.80 -2.15 8.54
N ASP A 164 -10.36 -1.59 7.45
CA ASP A 164 -9.90 -1.83 6.07
C ASP A 164 -8.47 -1.35 5.76
N HIS A 165 -7.93 -0.48 6.61
CA HIS A 165 -6.57 0.04 6.49
C HIS A 165 -5.57 -0.62 7.45
N LEU A 166 -6.07 -1.28 8.50
CA LEU A 166 -5.24 -1.89 9.53
C LEU A 166 -4.35 -3.04 9.02
N PRO A 167 -4.82 -3.97 8.16
CA PRO A 167 -3.97 -5.02 7.58
C PRO A 167 -2.72 -4.46 6.89
N ARG A 168 -2.86 -3.33 6.20
CA ARG A 168 -1.73 -2.71 5.50
C ARG A 168 -0.65 -2.20 6.47
N ALA A 169 -1.05 -1.60 7.59
CA ALA A 169 -0.13 -1.16 8.62
C ALA A 169 0.51 -2.35 9.34
N LEU A 170 -0.23 -3.44 9.55
CA LEU A 170 0.28 -4.69 10.10
C LEU A 170 1.33 -5.35 9.18
N LEU A 171 1.07 -5.41 7.87
CA LEU A 171 2.02 -5.92 6.88
C LEU A 171 3.30 -5.08 6.81
N ALA A 172 3.18 -3.74 6.87
CA ALA A 172 4.35 -2.86 6.96
C ALA A 172 5.18 -3.14 8.22
N ARG A 173 4.51 -3.41 9.34
CA ARG A 173 5.14 -3.73 10.63
C ARG A 173 5.80 -5.10 10.66
N ALA A 174 5.17 -6.11 10.07
CA ALA A 174 5.80 -7.40 9.84
C ALA A 174 7.12 -7.25 9.08
N LYS A 175 7.09 -6.48 7.99
CA LYS A 175 8.28 -6.19 7.18
C LYS A 175 9.37 -5.46 7.98
N LEU A 176 9.00 -4.43 8.74
CA LEU A 176 9.97 -3.70 9.57
C LEU A 176 10.61 -4.61 10.63
N TYR A 177 9.80 -5.45 11.29
CA TYR A 177 10.29 -6.41 12.28
C TYR A 177 11.20 -7.47 11.67
N ARG A 178 10.89 -7.97 10.47
CA ARG A 178 11.79 -8.88 9.74
C ARG A 178 13.16 -8.24 9.50
N PHE A 179 13.20 -7.00 9.01
CA PHE A 179 14.47 -6.28 8.82
C PHE A 179 15.18 -5.96 10.14
N SER A 180 14.43 -5.79 11.22
CA SER A 180 14.95 -5.59 12.57
C SER A 180 15.32 -6.90 13.29
N LYS A 181 15.20 -8.05 12.62
CA LYS A 181 15.44 -9.40 13.17
C LYS A 181 14.53 -9.78 14.34
N CYS A 182 13.38 -9.13 14.48
CA CYS A 182 12.36 -9.43 15.48
C CYS A 182 11.33 -10.43 14.89
N TYR A 183 11.77 -11.64 14.57
CA TYR A 183 10.98 -12.58 13.75
C TYR A 183 9.66 -13.01 14.40
N GLN A 184 9.62 -13.21 15.72
CA GLN A 184 8.37 -13.53 16.41
C GLN A 184 7.36 -12.39 16.30
N SER A 185 7.79 -11.15 16.54
CA SER A 185 6.93 -9.97 16.39
C SER A 185 6.48 -9.76 14.94
N ALA A 186 7.31 -10.14 13.96
CA ALA A 186 6.92 -10.15 12.55
C ALA A 186 5.79 -11.15 12.30
N LEU A 187 5.92 -12.37 12.82
CA LEU A 187 4.89 -13.41 12.71
C LEU A 187 3.58 -12.99 13.40
N ASP A 188 3.65 -12.41 14.60
CA ASP A 188 2.46 -11.94 15.33
C ASP A 188 1.70 -10.87 14.53
N ALA A 189 2.42 -9.91 13.92
CA ALA A 189 1.83 -8.89 13.06
C ALA A 189 1.23 -9.48 11.76
N LEU A 190 1.87 -10.51 11.18
CA LEU A 190 1.34 -11.22 10.02
C LEU A 190 0.05 -11.97 10.35
N ASN A 191 0.01 -12.69 11.46
CA ASN A 191 -1.16 -13.45 11.89
C ASN A 191 -2.35 -12.54 12.14
N GLU A 192 -2.14 -11.40 12.82
CA GLU A 192 -3.21 -10.43 13.02
C GLU A 192 -3.70 -9.84 11.68
N SER A 193 -2.78 -9.53 10.75
CA SER A 193 -3.17 -9.04 9.42
C SER A 193 -4.02 -10.07 8.67
N LEU A 194 -3.64 -11.35 8.74
CA LEU A 194 -4.35 -12.44 8.08
C LEU A 194 -5.75 -12.60 8.68
N GLU A 195 -5.89 -12.64 10.02
CA GLU A 195 -7.17 -12.80 10.71
C GLU A 195 -8.18 -11.73 10.27
N ILE A 196 -7.77 -10.47 10.20
CA ILE A 196 -8.63 -9.37 9.75
C ILE A 196 -8.99 -9.53 8.27
N SER A 197 -8.01 -9.90 7.45
CA SER A 197 -8.17 -9.97 5.99
C SER A 197 -9.06 -11.14 5.58
N GLU A 198 -8.93 -12.32 6.20
CA GLU A 198 -9.76 -13.50 5.92
C GLU A 198 -11.22 -13.27 6.33
N ARG A 199 -11.45 -12.72 7.53
CA ARG A 199 -12.82 -12.41 8.02
C ARG A 199 -13.59 -11.49 7.09
N SER A 200 -12.87 -10.61 6.39
CA SER A 200 -13.46 -9.58 5.52
C SER A 200 -13.19 -9.81 4.04
N GLN A 201 -12.67 -10.98 3.66
CA GLN A 201 -12.32 -11.36 2.28
C GLN A 201 -11.46 -10.32 1.55
N MET A 202 -10.50 -9.72 2.24
CA MET A 202 -9.58 -8.71 1.69
C MET A 202 -8.41 -9.39 0.97
N GLU A 203 -8.71 -10.08 -0.14
CA GLU A 203 -7.78 -10.93 -0.90
C GLU A 203 -6.42 -10.28 -1.19
N ARG A 204 -6.39 -8.98 -1.47
CA ARG A 204 -5.13 -8.26 -1.75
C ARG A 204 -4.16 -8.27 -0.57
N TYR A 205 -4.68 -8.18 0.66
CA TYR A 205 -3.85 -8.23 1.86
C TYR A 205 -3.45 -9.66 2.22
N ILE A 206 -4.26 -10.66 1.86
CA ILE A 206 -3.90 -12.08 1.98
C ILE A 206 -2.74 -12.42 1.04
N ALA A 207 -2.75 -11.89 -0.20
CA ALA A 207 -1.61 -12.03 -1.11
C ALA A 207 -0.34 -11.37 -0.55
N ASP A 208 -0.46 -10.14 -0.04
CA ASP A 208 0.68 -9.45 0.60
C ASP A 208 1.18 -10.18 1.85
N TYR A 209 0.30 -10.85 2.61
CA TYR A 209 0.66 -11.74 3.72
C TYR A 209 1.52 -12.90 3.21
N HIS A 210 1.10 -13.61 2.16
CA HIS A 210 1.88 -14.74 1.64
C HIS A 210 3.25 -14.32 1.13
N ILE A 211 3.38 -13.16 0.47
CA ILE A 211 4.68 -12.62 0.06
C ILE A 211 5.60 -12.42 1.29
N GLU A 212 5.10 -11.75 2.32
CA GLU A 212 5.91 -11.45 3.51
C GLU A 212 6.22 -12.71 4.33
N SER A 213 5.30 -13.68 4.39
CA SER A 213 5.54 -15.00 4.96
C SER A 213 6.63 -15.77 4.20
N CYS A 214 6.71 -15.66 2.87
CA CYS A 214 7.83 -16.27 2.12
C CYS A 214 9.17 -15.72 2.59
N TYR A 215 9.30 -14.39 2.71
CA TYR A 215 10.55 -13.78 3.18
C TYR A 215 10.89 -14.18 4.62
N LEU A 216 9.88 -14.34 5.48
CA LEU A 216 10.09 -14.79 6.86
C LEU A 216 10.55 -16.24 6.90
N CYS A 217 9.87 -17.14 6.18
CA CYS A 217 10.22 -18.57 6.09
C CYS A 217 11.60 -18.80 5.50
N PHE A 218 12.03 -17.98 4.53
CA PHE A 218 13.40 -18.04 4.01
C PHE A 218 14.43 -17.77 5.11
N ILE A 219 14.22 -16.74 5.93
CA ILE A 219 15.15 -16.38 7.02
C ILE A 219 15.12 -17.41 8.16
N THR A 220 13.95 -18.00 8.45
CA THR A 220 13.81 -19.05 9.46
C THR A 220 14.16 -20.45 8.95
N GLN A 221 14.57 -20.58 7.68
CA GLN A 221 14.94 -21.85 7.02
C GLN A 221 13.79 -22.87 6.96
N GLU A 222 12.55 -22.40 6.91
CA GLU A 222 11.35 -23.21 6.78
C GLU A 222 10.94 -23.34 5.31
N TYR A 223 11.80 -23.96 4.49
CA TYR A 223 11.67 -23.98 3.03
C TYR A 223 10.36 -24.60 2.52
N ASP A 224 9.85 -25.65 3.17
CA ASP A 224 8.56 -26.25 2.82
C ASP A 224 7.41 -25.23 2.91
N LYS A 225 7.42 -24.40 3.98
CA LYS A 225 6.44 -23.33 4.17
C LYS A 225 6.67 -22.18 3.20
N MET A 226 7.93 -21.86 2.90
CA MET A 226 8.27 -20.86 1.89
C MET A 226 7.68 -21.23 0.53
N ILE A 227 7.89 -22.47 0.06
CA ILE A 227 7.36 -22.96 -1.22
C ILE A 227 5.83 -22.95 -1.22
N PHE A 228 5.20 -23.36 -0.12
CA PHE A 228 3.75 -23.30 0.04
C PHE A 228 3.21 -21.87 -0.12
N HIS A 229 3.77 -20.91 0.63
CA HIS A 229 3.35 -19.51 0.55
C HIS A 229 3.64 -18.89 -0.81
N PHE A 230 4.76 -19.26 -1.46
CA PHE A 230 5.12 -18.75 -2.78
C PHE A 230 4.09 -19.15 -3.82
N LYS A 231 3.68 -20.44 -3.85
CA LYS A 231 2.65 -20.94 -4.76
C LYS A 231 1.32 -20.20 -4.60
N LEU A 232 0.89 -19.98 -3.35
CA LEU A 232 -0.32 -19.22 -3.06
C LEU A 232 -0.21 -17.76 -3.50
N ALA A 233 0.89 -17.08 -3.16
CA ALA A 233 1.11 -15.69 -3.55
C ALA A 233 1.10 -15.54 -5.09
N GLN A 234 1.78 -16.45 -5.80
CA GLN A 234 1.86 -16.45 -7.25
C GLN A 234 0.47 -16.66 -7.90
N ASP A 235 -0.29 -17.66 -7.46
CA ASP A 235 -1.65 -17.90 -7.96
C ASP A 235 -2.55 -16.68 -7.72
N MET A 236 -2.56 -16.16 -6.49
CA MET A 236 -3.36 -15.02 -6.09
C MET A 236 -3.05 -13.78 -6.93
N ILE A 237 -1.77 -13.46 -7.14
CA ILE A 237 -1.34 -12.30 -7.94
C ILE A 237 -1.78 -12.44 -9.39
N GLN A 238 -1.67 -13.63 -9.98
CA GLN A 238 -2.11 -13.89 -11.34
C GLN A 238 -3.63 -13.79 -11.48
N ARG A 239 -4.37 -14.49 -10.62
CA ARG A 239 -5.84 -14.52 -10.60
C ARG A 239 -6.44 -13.13 -10.39
N MET A 240 -5.88 -12.34 -9.47
CA MET A 240 -6.36 -10.98 -9.19
C MET A 240 -5.86 -9.94 -10.20
N LYS A 241 -4.85 -10.27 -11.01
CA LYS A 241 -4.05 -9.33 -11.80
C LYS A 241 -3.40 -8.23 -10.93
N TYR A 242 -2.91 -8.63 -9.77
CA TYR A 242 -2.26 -7.74 -8.79
C TYR A 242 -0.78 -7.52 -9.14
N PHE A 243 -0.53 -7.03 -10.35
CA PHE A 243 0.80 -7.06 -10.93
C PHE A 243 1.79 -6.05 -10.33
N ARG A 244 1.33 -5.17 -9.44
CA ARG A 244 2.22 -4.34 -8.63
C ARG A 244 3.26 -5.17 -7.85
N ARG A 245 2.92 -6.42 -7.48
CA ARG A 245 3.77 -7.33 -6.70
C ARG A 245 4.63 -8.28 -7.52
N VAL A 246 4.64 -8.16 -8.85
CA VAL A 246 5.41 -9.04 -9.73
C VAL A 246 6.89 -8.99 -9.43
N LYS A 247 7.41 -7.81 -9.03
CA LYS A 247 8.82 -7.67 -8.66
C LYS A 247 9.17 -8.56 -7.47
N GLU A 248 8.39 -8.49 -6.38
CA GLU A 248 8.59 -9.30 -5.19
C GLU A 248 8.48 -10.81 -5.50
N ILE A 249 7.55 -11.21 -6.38
CA ILE A 249 7.42 -12.62 -6.80
C ILE A 249 8.65 -13.10 -7.59
N ASN A 250 9.19 -12.29 -8.49
CA ASN A 250 10.39 -12.65 -9.23
C ASN A 250 11.60 -12.78 -8.29
N GLU A 251 11.75 -11.83 -7.35
CA GLU A 251 12.80 -11.90 -6.32
C GLU A 251 12.68 -13.20 -5.49
N LEU A 252 11.47 -13.54 -5.03
CA LEU A 252 11.23 -14.78 -4.28
C LEU A 252 11.50 -16.04 -5.11
N HIS A 253 11.17 -16.02 -6.40
CA HIS A 253 11.44 -17.15 -7.29
C HIS A 253 12.94 -17.41 -7.45
N GLU A 254 13.74 -16.35 -7.63
CA GLU A 254 15.20 -16.44 -7.67
C GLU A 254 15.78 -16.98 -6.36
N MET A 255 15.27 -16.53 -5.21
CA MET A 255 15.68 -17.02 -3.89
C MET A 255 15.41 -18.51 -3.71
N ILE A 256 14.26 -19.02 -4.19
CA ILE A 256 13.93 -20.45 -4.13
C ILE A 256 14.89 -21.27 -4.98
N ILE A 257 15.15 -20.83 -6.23
CA ILE A 257 16.08 -21.54 -7.13
C ILE A 257 17.49 -21.59 -6.54
N GLN A 258 17.97 -20.49 -5.94
CA GLN A 258 19.28 -20.44 -5.30
C GLN A 258 19.35 -21.31 -4.04
N GLY A 259 18.30 -21.32 -3.22
CA GLY A 259 18.21 -22.19 -2.04
C GLY A 259 18.22 -23.67 -2.40
N ASP A 260 17.53 -24.07 -3.47
CA ASP A 260 17.54 -25.45 -3.98
C ASP A 260 18.94 -25.87 -4.48
N LEU A 261 19.73 -24.93 -5.01
CA LEU A 261 21.12 -25.18 -5.44
C LEU A 261 22.11 -25.29 -4.27
N GLU A 262 21.84 -24.65 -3.13
CA GLU A 262 22.68 -24.77 -1.92
C GLU A 262 22.36 -26.02 -1.09
N LEU A 263 21.18 -26.63 -1.31
CA LEU A 263 20.71 -27.84 -0.63
C LEU A 263 20.98 -29.15 -1.42
N CYS A 264 21.42 -29.07 -2.69
CA CYS A 264 21.83 -30.21 -3.53
C CYS A 264 23.34 -30.44 -3.52
#